data_AF-A0A819P0A0-F1
#
_entry.id   AF-A0A819P0A0-F1
#
_cell.length_a   1.000
_cell.length_b   1.000
_cell.length_c   1.000
_cell.angle_alpha   90.00
_cell.angle_beta   90.00
_cell.angle_gamma   90.00
#
_symmetry.space_group_name_H-M   'P 1'
#
loop_
_entity.id
_entity.type
_entity.pdbx_description
1 polymer ?
#
loop_
_entity_poly.entity_id
_entity_poly.type
_entity_poly.pdbx_seq_one_letter_code
_entity_poly.pdbx_strand_id
1 'polypeptide(L)'
;MLMDKKIKSRRRKVKFREEIKIDPRGHRIYGPGHTYWTGSLRDGRDRGPYPYYCPVGWERYAFHVNDNYDEKFKGWSISYHGTKFTYGLSILLSGLAPARLDEHGPGIYTTPSIIYAAHPRYAEIKRIESSDEKNLYKIGQYVQYVLECRVHPNKTKVGPETLLVRGKATIDPNFSNNVIEWATKTQGNDIVNFNDPNSTVVCTGLMVRVTDNHPGLLRESQWWYSGHLCGDKTCCFLGVDYNELMKQKFKGYGMIYTNKLNEGIST
;
A
#
# COMPACT_ATOMS: atom_id res chain seq x y z
N MET A 1 -30.25 34.24 35.71
CA MET A 1 -29.50 32.98 35.91
C MET A 1 -29.33 32.31 34.54
N LEU A 2 -28.28 32.67 33.80
CA LEU A 2 -27.87 32.00 32.56
C LEU A 2 -26.35 32.03 32.56
N MET A 3 -25.75 30.93 33.01
CA MET A 3 -24.31 30.73 33.01
C MET A 3 -23.86 30.42 31.59
N ASP A 4 -23.15 31.37 31.01
CA ASP A 4 -22.50 31.26 29.71
C ASP A 4 -21.23 30.38 29.86
N LYS A 5 -21.38 29.07 29.69
CA LYS A 5 -20.25 28.12 29.74
C LYS A 5 -19.42 28.27 28.46
N LYS A 6 -18.40 29.13 28.50
CA LYS A 6 -17.30 29.14 27.53
C LYS A 6 -16.56 27.79 27.58
N ILE A 7 -16.94 26.88 26.67
CA ILE A 7 -16.17 25.68 26.38
C ILE A 7 -14.87 26.13 25.69
N LYS A 8 -13.79 26.28 26.47
CA LYS A 8 -12.44 26.41 25.92
C LYS A 8 -12.03 25.08 25.31
N SER A 9 -12.34 24.89 24.02
CA SER A 9 -11.75 23.84 23.19
C SER A 9 -10.23 24.03 23.15
N ARG A 10 -9.50 23.35 24.03
CA ARG A 10 -8.05 23.17 23.92
C ARG A 10 -7.79 22.28 22.70
N ARG A 11 -7.72 22.87 21.50
CA ARG A 11 -7.13 22.19 20.33
C ARG A 11 -5.66 21.94 20.67
N ARG A 12 -5.33 20.68 20.98
CA ARG A 12 -3.95 20.23 21.12
C ARG A 12 -3.26 20.55 19.79
N LYS A 13 -2.18 21.34 19.81
CA LYS A 13 -1.37 21.58 18.59
C LYS A 13 -0.74 20.24 18.21
N VAL A 14 -1.32 19.60 17.20
CA VAL A 14 -0.79 18.36 16.62
C VAL A 14 0.44 18.74 15.81
N LYS A 15 1.64 18.28 16.22
CA LYS A 15 2.89 18.52 15.49
C LYS A 15 2.99 17.50 14.35
N PHE A 16 3.01 17.98 13.11
CA PHE A 16 3.28 17.14 11.93
C PHE A 16 4.73 16.64 11.93
N ARG A 17 5.05 15.63 11.12
CA ARG A 17 6.43 15.19 10.94
C ARG A 17 7.19 16.27 10.17
N GLU A 18 8.31 16.72 10.75
CA GLU A 18 9.25 17.63 10.09
C GLU A 18 10.18 16.85 9.15
N GLU A 19 10.40 15.56 9.44
CA GLU A 19 11.27 14.67 8.68
C GLU A 19 10.77 13.22 8.70
N ILE A 20 11.24 12.43 7.74
CA ILE A 20 11.04 10.97 7.67
C ILE A 20 12.42 10.34 7.78
N LYS A 21 12.66 9.63 8.88
CA LYS A 21 13.90 8.89 9.09
C LYS A 21 13.78 7.50 8.49
N ILE A 22 14.70 7.13 7.60
CA ILE A 22 14.80 5.76 7.09
C ILE A 22 15.44 4.87 8.17
N ASP A 23 14.91 3.66 8.34
CA ASP A 23 15.54 2.61 9.15
C ASP A 23 16.14 1.53 8.23
N PRO A 24 17.45 1.59 7.91
CA PRO A 24 18.06 0.65 6.99
C PRO A 24 17.98 -0.81 7.48
N ARG A 25 17.81 -1.05 8.79
CA ARG A 25 17.69 -2.42 9.35
C ARG A 25 16.42 -3.12 8.89
N GLY A 26 15.39 -2.35 8.51
CA GLY A 26 14.12 -2.86 7.99
C GLY A 26 14.02 -2.87 6.46
N HIS A 27 15.06 -2.44 5.74
CA HIS A 27 15.06 -2.44 4.27
C HIS A 27 15.11 -3.88 3.75
N ARG A 28 14.17 -4.25 2.88
CA ARG A 28 14.10 -5.59 2.30
C ARG A 28 13.76 -5.52 0.81
N ILE A 29 14.32 -6.44 0.04
CA ILE A 29 13.83 -6.79 -1.30
C ILE A 29 13.10 -8.12 -1.14
N TYR A 30 11.85 -8.18 -1.60
CA TYR A 30 11.02 -9.37 -1.44
C TYR A 30 10.93 -10.17 -2.73
N GLY A 31 11.44 -11.41 -2.68
CA GLY A 31 11.44 -12.33 -3.81
C GLY A 31 12.52 -13.40 -3.71
N PRO A 32 12.45 -14.48 -4.52
CA PRO A 32 13.49 -15.50 -4.60
C PRO A 32 14.88 -14.87 -4.79
N GLY A 33 15.90 -15.44 -4.14
CA GLY A 33 17.25 -14.86 -4.10
C GLY A 33 17.46 -13.72 -3.09
N HIS A 34 16.38 -13.21 -2.48
CA HIS A 34 16.39 -12.17 -1.45
C HIS A 34 15.58 -12.59 -0.22
N THR A 35 14.82 -11.66 0.38
CA THR A 35 13.91 -11.99 1.48
C THR A 35 12.67 -12.67 0.94
N TYR A 36 12.46 -13.93 1.28
CA TYR A 36 11.35 -14.72 0.76
C TYR A 36 10.87 -15.76 1.76
N TRP A 37 9.56 -15.99 1.78
CA TRP A 37 8.92 -17.10 2.48
C TRP A 37 7.61 -17.46 1.78
N THR A 38 7.11 -18.67 2.07
CA THR A 38 5.82 -19.16 1.61
C THR A 38 4.81 -19.21 2.75
N GLY A 39 3.53 -19.00 2.44
CA GLY A 39 2.48 -18.93 3.45
C GLY A 39 2.60 -17.73 4.40
N SER A 40 1.88 -17.80 5.52
CA SER A 40 1.95 -16.76 6.54
C SER A 40 3.29 -16.81 7.28
N LEU A 41 3.91 -15.66 7.48
CA LEU A 41 5.17 -15.53 8.22
C LEU A 41 4.99 -15.99 9.68
N ARG A 42 5.96 -16.78 10.17
CA ARG A 42 5.99 -17.31 11.54
C ARG A 42 7.41 -17.19 12.13
N ASP A 43 7.86 -15.96 12.35
CA ASP A 43 9.21 -15.65 12.87
C ASP A 43 9.22 -15.33 14.38
N GLY A 44 8.13 -15.62 15.09
CA GLY A 44 7.97 -15.32 16.51
C GLY A 44 7.62 -13.87 16.86
N ARG A 45 7.58 -12.94 15.89
CA ARG A 45 7.17 -11.55 16.16
C ARG A 45 5.67 -11.33 16.01
N ASP A 46 5.12 -10.47 16.85
CA ASP A 46 3.71 -10.13 16.84
C ASP A 46 3.35 -9.17 15.70
N ARG A 47 2.58 -9.68 14.73
CA ARG A 47 2.04 -8.91 13.60
C ARG A 47 0.53 -8.79 13.62
N GLY A 48 -0.04 -8.86 14.82
CA GLY A 48 -1.46 -8.82 15.03
C GLY A 48 -2.16 -10.13 14.62
N PRO A 49 -3.50 -10.13 14.68
CA PRO A 49 -4.29 -11.34 14.50
C PRO A 49 -4.40 -11.81 13.04
N TYR A 50 -3.99 -10.99 12.07
CA TYR A 50 -4.12 -11.32 10.65
C TYR A 50 -2.80 -11.86 10.07
N PRO A 51 -2.86 -12.88 9.19
CA PRO A 51 -1.70 -13.41 8.50
C PRO A 51 -0.91 -12.33 7.73
N TYR A 52 0.42 -12.49 7.70
CA TYR A 52 1.32 -11.64 6.92
C TYR A 52 2.07 -12.47 5.89
N TYR A 53 1.82 -12.20 4.62
CA TYR A 53 2.43 -12.92 3.50
C TYR A 53 3.57 -12.13 2.87
N CYS A 54 4.48 -12.83 2.20
CA CYS A 54 5.61 -12.21 1.52
C CYS A 54 5.12 -11.28 0.39
N PRO A 55 5.43 -9.98 0.43
CA PRO A 55 5.04 -9.05 -0.64
C PRO A 55 6.02 -9.17 -1.83
N VAL A 56 6.04 -10.35 -2.46
CA VAL A 56 6.95 -10.68 -3.57
C VAL A 56 6.86 -9.63 -4.68
N GLY A 57 8.02 -9.19 -5.18
CA GLY A 57 8.11 -8.19 -6.24
C GLY A 57 8.19 -6.74 -5.75
N TRP A 58 8.27 -6.53 -4.44
CA TRP A 58 8.37 -5.21 -3.82
C TRP A 58 9.69 -5.02 -3.08
N GLU A 59 10.18 -3.80 -3.09
CA GLU A 59 11.28 -3.32 -2.26
C GLU A 59 10.70 -2.43 -1.16
N ARG A 60 11.11 -2.64 0.09
CA ARG A 60 10.63 -1.90 1.26
C ARG A 60 11.70 -0.96 1.76
N TYR A 61 11.38 0.33 1.81
CA TYR A 61 12.13 1.33 2.55
C TYR A 61 11.45 1.54 3.90
N ALA A 62 12.07 1.04 4.97
CA ALA A 62 11.50 1.14 6.31
C ALA A 62 11.62 2.55 6.86
N PHE A 63 10.65 2.96 7.66
CA PHE A 63 10.71 4.19 8.43
C PHE A 63 10.98 3.90 9.90
N HIS A 64 11.87 4.70 10.49
CA HIS A 64 12.02 4.75 11.92
C HIS A 64 10.81 5.49 12.51
N VAL A 65 9.97 4.76 13.25
CA VAL A 65 8.74 5.31 13.86
C VAL A 65 8.77 5.32 15.39
N ASN A 66 9.54 4.42 16.01
CA ASN A 66 9.69 4.30 17.46
C ASN A 66 10.90 3.42 17.81
N ASP A 67 11.63 3.76 18.87
CA ASP A 67 12.76 2.95 19.37
C ASP A 67 12.32 1.58 19.91
N ASN A 68 11.13 1.52 20.53
CA ASN A 68 10.53 0.31 21.09
C ASN A 68 9.44 -0.24 20.17
N TYR A 69 9.73 -0.32 18.86
CA TYR A 69 8.77 -0.66 17.80
C TYR A 69 7.90 -1.88 18.13
N ASP A 70 8.52 -3.01 18.47
CA ASP A 70 7.82 -4.28 18.68
C ASP A 70 6.84 -4.21 19.87
N GLU A 71 7.23 -3.55 20.97
CA GLU A 71 6.36 -3.37 22.13
C GLU A 71 5.24 -2.37 21.85
N LYS A 72 5.56 -1.23 21.23
CA LYS A 72 4.57 -0.18 20.92
C LYS A 72 3.47 -0.67 19.98
N PHE A 73 3.81 -1.51 19.02
CA PHE A 73 2.88 -2.02 18.01
C PHE A 73 2.49 -3.47 18.22
N LYS A 74 2.73 -4.04 19.41
CA LYS A 74 2.28 -5.39 19.76
C LYS A 74 0.78 -5.54 19.51
N GLY A 75 0.38 -6.63 18.85
CA GLY A 75 -0.99 -6.90 18.41
C GLY A 75 -1.47 -6.11 17.19
N TRP A 76 -0.72 -5.12 16.68
CA TRP A 76 -1.13 -4.35 15.50
C TRP A 76 -0.88 -5.13 14.22
N SER A 77 -1.78 -4.99 13.25
CA SER A 77 -1.70 -5.72 11.98
C SER A 77 -0.89 -4.95 10.94
N ILE A 78 -0.16 -5.67 10.09
CA ILE A 78 0.45 -5.08 8.89
C ILE A 78 -0.64 -4.91 7.83
N SER A 79 -0.62 -3.77 7.15
CA SER A 79 -1.55 -3.44 6.08
C SER A 79 -0.88 -2.51 5.08
N TYR A 80 -1.55 -2.28 3.96
CA TYR A 80 -1.08 -1.44 2.86
C TYR A 80 -2.12 -0.39 2.49
N HIS A 81 -1.64 0.78 2.09
CA HIS A 81 -2.45 1.88 1.57
C HIS A 81 -1.88 2.33 0.22
N GLY A 82 -2.63 2.09 -0.85
CA GLY A 82 -2.32 2.67 -2.16
C GLY A 82 -2.59 4.16 -2.17
N THR A 83 -1.76 4.93 -2.86
CA THR A 83 -1.99 6.36 -3.08
C THR A 83 -1.42 6.82 -4.43
N LYS A 84 -1.68 8.08 -4.78
CA LYS A 84 -1.12 8.74 -5.96
C LYS A 84 0.22 9.38 -5.64
N PHE A 85 1.11 9.47 -6.63
CA PHE A 85 2.43 10.08 -6.50
C PHE A 85 2.37 11.48 -5.91
N THR A 86 1.40 12.28 -6.36
CA THR A 86 1.20 13.67 -5.93
C THR A 86 0.87 13.84 -4.44
N TYR A 87 0.41 12.78 -3.76
CA TYR A 87 0.05 12.82 -2.33
C TYR A 87 1.07 12.13 -1.42
N GLY A 88 2.04 11.39 -1.96
CA GLY A 88 2.97 10.58 -1.16
C GLY A 88 3.68 11.40 -0.08
N LEU A 89 4.32 12.50 -0.48
CA LEU A 89 5.08 13.33 0.46
C LEU A 89 4.17 13.99 1.51
N SER A 90 3.00 14.50 1.11
CA SER A 90 2.07 15.12 2.06
C SER A 90 1.52 14.10 3.04
N ILE A 91 1.22 12.88 2.61
CA ILE A 91 0.78 11.80 3.51
C ILE A 91 1.90 11.42 4.48
N LEU A 92 3.13 11.27 4.02
CA LEU A 92 4.25 10.87 4.88
C LEU A 92 4.57 11.92 5.95
N LEU A 93 4.40 13.21 5.64
CA LEU A 93 4.66 14.31 6.57
C LEU A 93 3.46 14.64 7.46
N SER A 94 2.25 14.60 6.90
CA SER A 94 1.04 15.09 7.58
C SER A 94 0.15 13.98 8.15
N GLY A 95 0.25 12.75 7.64
CA GLY A 95 -0.64 11.64 7.98
C GLY A 95 -1.70 11.38 6.91
N LEU A 96 -2.65 10.48 7.22
CA LEU A 96 -3.69 10.07 6.28
C LEU A 96 -4.99 10.85 6.49
N ALA A 97 -5.56 11.38 5.42
CA ALA A 97 -6.92 11.89 5.41
C ALA A 97 -7.93 10.75 5.19
N PRO A 98 -9.15 10.83 5.75
CA PRO A 98 -10.19 9.85 5.47
C PRO A 98 -10.53 9.77 3.98
N ALA A 99 -10.92 8.58 3.54
CA ALA A 99 -11.39 8.38 2.18
C ALA A 99 -12.65 9.23 1.92
N ARG A 100 -12.74 9.80 0.71
CA ARG A 100 -13.93 10.55 0.27
C ARG A 100 -15.11 9.65 -0.08
N LEU A 101 -14.80 8.45 -0.58
CA LEU A 101 -15.75 7.38 -0.85
C LEU A 101 -15.58 6.35 0.27
N ASP A 102 -16.66 6.03 0.96
CA ASP A 102 -16.60 5.34 2.24
C ASP A 102 -17.59 4.17 2.33
N GLU A 103 -17.47 3.20 1.41
CA GLU A 103 -18.29 1.98 1.33
C GLU A 103 -18.43 1.23 2.66
N HIS A 104 -17.38 1.24 3.49
CA HIS A 104 -17.36 0.61 4.81
C HIS A 104 -17.54 1.59 5.97
N GLY A 105 -17.84 2.85 5.68
CA GLY A 105 -17.95 3.98 6.61
C GLY A 105 -16.71 4.87 6.65
N PRO A 106 -16.81 6.07 7.26
CA PRO A 106 -15.75 7.07 7.22
C PRO A 106 -14.50 6.56 7.95
N GLY A 107 -13.35 6.68 7.30
CA GLY A 107 -12.10 6.16 7.86
C GLY A 107 -10.91 6.19 6.92
N ILE A 108 -9.79 5.68 7.43
CA ILE A 108 -8.60 5.38 6.66
C ILE A 108 -8.73 3.97 6.10
N TYR A 109 -8.67 3.83 4.78
CA TYR A 109 -8.80 2.55 4.11
C TYR A 109 -7.43 1.94 3.87
N THR A 110 -7.28 0.68 4.26
CA THR A 110 -6.07 -0.12 4.13
C THR A 110 -6.46 -1.55 3.74
N THR A 111 -5.49 -2.40 3.48
CA THR A 111 -5.73 -3.82 3.13
C THR A 111 -4.56 -4.68 3.59
N PRO A 112 -4.77 -5.94 4.00
CA PRO A 112 -3.66 -6.85 4.27
C PRO A 112 -2.99 -7.35 2.98
N SER A 113 -3.61 -7.12 1.82
CA SER A 113 -3.14 -7.56 0.52
C SER A 113 -2.43 -6.42 -0.21
N ILE A 114 -1.10 -6.55 -0.38
CA ILE A 114 -0.36 -5.62 -1.24
C ILE A 114 -0.82 -5.72 -2.70
N ILE A 115 -1.30 -6.89 -3.12
CA ILE A 115 -1.84 -7.13 -4.47
C ILE A 115 -3.10 -6.29 -4.70
N TYR A 116 -4.00 -6.23 -3.73
CA TYR A 116 -5.19 -5.37 -3.78
C TYR A 116 -4.83 -3.89 -3.74
N ALA A 117 -3.93 -3.50 -2.81
CA ALA A 117 -3.45 -2.11 -2.70
C ALA A 117 -2.79 -1.60 -3.99
N ALA A 118 -2.17 -2.50 -4.75
CA ALA A 118 -1.47 -2.18 -5.99
C ALA A 118 -2.39 -1.90 -7.19
N HIS A 119 -3.69 -2.13 -7.07
CA HIS A 119 -4.63 -1.85 -8.15
C HIS A 119 -4.55 -0.36 -8.55
N PRO A 120 -4.56 -0.01 -9.84
CA PRO A 120 -4.31 1.36 -10.28
C PRO A 120 -5.31 2.40 -9.77
N ARG A 121 -6.52 1.98 -9.36
CA ARG A 121 -7.48 2.84 -8.64
C ARG A 121 -6.89 3.41 -7.34
N TYR A 122 -6.06 2.63 -6.66
CA TYR A 122 -5.49 2.96 -5.36
C TYR A 122 -4.02 3.38 -5.49
N ALA A 123 -3.19 2.60 -6.17
CA ALA A 123 -1.78 2.88 -6.37
C ALA A 123 -1.49 3.30 -7.81
N GLU A 124 -1.22 4.59 -8.01
CA GLU A 124 -0.91 5.14 -9.33
C GLU A 124 0.30 4.44 -9.96
N ILE A 125 0.22 4.18 -11.27
CA ILE A 125 1.33 3.68 -12.09
C ILE A 125 1.97 4.88 -12.78
N LYS A 126 3.28 5.04 -12.62
CA LYS A 126 4.03 6.07 -13.35
C LYS A 126 5.06 5.41 -14.25
N ARG A 127 5.08 5.80 -15.52
CA ARG A 127 6.19 5.48 -16.43
C ARG A 127 7.39 6.33 -16.04
N ILE A 128 8.55 5.72 -15.93
CA ILE A 128 9.83 6.40 -15.69
C ILE A 128 10.21 7.02 -17.05
N GLU A 129 10.40 8.34 -17.09
CA GLU A 129 10.81 9.00 -18.32
C GLU A 129 12.29 8.75 -18.60
N SER A 130 12.67 8.65 -19.88
CA SER A 130 14.04 8.33 -20.29
C SER A 130 15.08 9.39 -19.91
N SER A 131 14.66 10.61 -19.55
CA SER A 131 15.51 11.61 -18.90
C SER A 131 15.81 11.29 -17.42
N ASP A 132 14.90 10.61 -16.73
CA ASP A 132 15.02 10.18 -15.33
C ASP A 132 15.75 8.82 -15.20
N GLU A 133 15.69 7.97 -16.23
CA GLU A 133 16.42 6.69 -16.33
C GLU A 133 17.93 6.87 -16.14
N LYS A 134 18.51 7.99 -16.58
CA LYS A 134 19.96 8.22 -16.46
C LYS A 134 20.42 8.52 -15.03
N ASN A 135 19.52 8.93 -14.13
CA ASN A 135 19.90 9.47 -12.82
C ASN A 135 19.29 8.74 -11.62
N LEU A 136 18.09 8.14 -11.73
CA LEU A 136 17.35 7.61 -10.58
C LEU A 136 17.10 6.11 -10.63
N TYR A 137 16.75 5.56 -11.80
CA TYR A 137 16.48 4.13 -11.97
C TYR A 137 17.36 3.57 -13.08
N LYS A 138 18.40 2.82 -12.72
CA LYS A 138 19.30 2.17 -13.69
C LYS A 138 18.60 1.09 -14.55
N ILE A 139 17.44 0.61 -14.09
CA ILE A 139 16.65 -0.49 -14.66
C ILE A 139 15.16 -0.24 -14.35
N GLY A 140 14.27 -0.71 -15.21
CA GLY A 140 12.82 -0.53 -15.08
C GLY A 140 12.24 0.65 -15.84
N GLN A 141 11.02 0.47 -16.36
CA GLN A 141 10.27 1.49 -17.12
C GLN A 141 9.04 2.01 -16.38
N TYR A 142 8.57 1.30 -15.36
CA TYR A 142 7.38 1.67 -14.58
C TYR A 142 7.66 1.57 -13.10
N VAL A 143 7.06 2.47 -12.33
CA VAL A 143 7.12 2.48 -10.87
C VAL A 143 5.73 2.61 -10.27
N GLN A 144 5.50 1.86 -9.20
CA GLN A 144 4.38 2.01 -8.28
C GLN A 144 4.90 2.05 -6.86
N TYR A 145 4.17 2.72 -5.97
CA TYR A 145 4.40 2.56 -4.54
C TYR A 145 3.10 2.44 -3.76
N VAL A 146 3.20 1.80 -2.60
CA VAL A 146 2.16 1.79 -1.56
C VAL A 146 2.80 2.06 -0.21
N LEU A 147 2.02 2.56 0.73
CA LEU A 147 2.47 2.75 2.11
C LEU A 147 2.24 1.45 2.87
N GLU A 148 3.26 0.95 3.56
CA GLU A 148 3.09 -0.10 4.57
C GLU A 148 2.73 0.56 5.91
N CYS A 149 1.66 0.08 6.52
CA CYS A 149 1.12 0.62 7.76
C CYS A 149 0.97 -0.45 8.83
N ARG A 150 1.08 -0.04 10.10
CA ARG A 150 0.51 -0.78 11.23
C ARG A 150 -0.87 -0.22 11.56
N VAL A 151 -1.86 -1.09 11.72
CA VAL A 151 -3.23 -0.72 12.09
C VAL A 151 -3.67 -1.38 13.40
N HIS A 152 -4.38 -0.63 14.22
CA HIS A 152 -4.87 -1.10 15.51
C HIS A 152 -6.09 -2.03 15.31
N PRO A 153 -6.02 -3.34 15.66
CA PRO A 153 -7.05 -4.31 15.28
C PRO A 153 -8.44 -3.97 15.83
N ASN A 154 -8.54 -3.53 17.09
CA ASN A 154 -9.83 -3.22 17.73
C ASN A 154 -10.49 -1.92 17.22
N LYS A 155 -9.86 -1.20 16.28
CA LYS A 155 -10.37 0.05 15.69
C LYS A 155 -10.57 -0.06 14.19
N THR A 156 -10.45 -1.27 13.64
CA THR A 156 -10.53 -1.56 12.22
C THR A 156 -11.78 -2.38 11.94
N LYS A 157 -12.59 -1.92 10.99
CA LYS A 157 -13.69 -2.67 10.40
C LYS A 157 -13.17 -3.40 9.16
N VAL A 158 -13.46 -4.70 9.08
CA VAL A 158 -13.08 -5.53 7.93
C VAL A 158 -14.30 -5.72 7.04
N GLY A 159 -14.12 -5.62 5.73
CA GLY A 159 -15.19 -5.75 4.75
C GLY A 159 -14.72 -6.28 3.39
N PRO A 160 -15.68 -6.47 2.46
CA PRO A 160 -15.39 -6.96 1.12
C PRO A 160 -14.68 -5.92 0.24
N GLU A 161 -14.12 -6.40 -0.86
CA GLU A 161 -13.59 -5.56 -1.94
C GLU A 161 -14.63 -4.59 -2.51
N THR A 162 -14.16 -3.43 -2.97
CA THR A 162 -14.99 -2.35 -3.54
C THR A 162 -14.61 -2.05 -5.00
N LEU A 163 -13.81 -2.92 -5.62
CA LEU A 163 -13.40 -2.87 -7.01
C LEU A 163 -14.35 -3.61 -7.95
N LEU A 164 -15.52 -4.05 -7.47
CA LEU A 164 -16.57 -4.66 -8.27
C LEU A 164 -16.12 -5.94 -9.00
N VAL A 165 -15.14 -6.66 -8.44
CA VAL A 165 -14.73 -7.97 -8.96
C VAL A 165 -15.90 -8.95 -8.83
N ARG A 166 -16.73 -8.85 -7.77
CA ARG A 166 -18.00 -9.58 -7.61
C ARG A 166 -17.91 -11.08 -7.90
N GLY A 167 -16.83 -11.72 -7.42
CA GLY A 167 -16.59 -13.15 -7.60
C GLY A 167 -16.09 -13.60 -8.98
N LYS A 168 -15.89 -12.68 -9.93
CA LYS A 168 -15.36 -13.00 -11.26
C LYS A 168 -13.89 -13.46 -11.24
N ALA A 169 -13.14 -13.05 -10.22
CA ALA A 169 -11.75 -13.42 -10.03
C ALA A 169 -11.39 -13.46 -8.54
N THR A 170 -10.34 -14.22 -8.24
CA THR A 170 -9.64 -14.13 -6.95
C THR A 170 -8.66 -12.96 -7.02
N ILE A 171 -8.77 -12.01 -6.08
CA ILE A 171 -7.90 -10.83 -6.03
C ILE A 171 -6.51 -11.21 -5.52
N ASP A 172 -6.48 -11.85 -4.36
CA ASP A 172 -5.27 -12.33 -3.72
C ASP A 172 -5.50 -13.78 -3.29
N PRO A 173 -4.64 -14.74 -3.67
CA PRO A 173 -4.82 -16.14 -3.29
C PRO A 173 -4.77 -16.37 -1.78
N ASN A 174 -4.22 -15.42 -1.01
CA ASN A 174 -4.04 -15.53 0.43
C ASN A 174 -5.18 -14.90 1.26
N PHE A 175 -6.05 -14.10 0.63
CA PHE A 175 -7.12 -13.37 1.31
C PHE A 175 -8.44 -13.49 0.55
N SER A 176 -9.51 -13.83 1.28
CA SER A 176 -10.85 -13.82 0.68
C SER A 176 -11.27 -12.40 0.30
N ASN A 177 -11.87 -12.25 -0.87
CA ASN A 177 -12.43 -10.98 -1.35
C ASN A 177 -13.46 -10.38 -0.37
N ASN A 178 -14.03 -11.16 0.55
CA ASN A 178 -15.01 -10.69 1.55
C ASN A 178 -14.38 -10.02 2.78
N VAL A 179 -13.06 -10.07 2.95
CA VAL A 179 -12.34 -9.57 4.14
C VAL A 179 -11.05 -8.82 3.80
N ILE A 180 -10.95 -8.31 2.57
CA ILE A 180 -9.71 -7.75 2.02
C ILE A 180 -9.60 -6.23 2.18
N GLU A 181 -10.68 -5.52 2.50
CA GLU A 181 -10.67 -4.06 2.67
C GLU A 181 -10.95 -3.67 4.12
N TRP A 182 -10.07 -2.84 4.69
CA TRP A 182 -10.04 -2.51 6.10
C TRP A 182 -10.21 -1.01 6.31
N ALA A 183 -11.26 -0.60 7.02
CA ALA A 183 -11.55 0.79 7.35
C ALA A 183 -11.25 1.06 8.83
N THR A 184 -10.28 1.94 9.09
CA THR A 184 -9.87 2.33 10.44
C THR A 184 -10.42 3.70 10.81
N LYS A 185 -11.03 3.82 11.99
CA LYS A 185 -11.66 5.08 12.44
C LYS A 185 -10.63 6.20 12.61
N THR A 186 -11.01 7.42 12.22
CA THR A 186 -10.17 8.63 12.39
C THR A 186 -10.25 9.26 13.78
N GLN A 187 -11.12 8.74 14.66
CA GLN A 187 -11.41 9.31 15.98
C GLN A 187 -11.91 10.77 15.93
N GLY A 188 -12.56 11.17 14.83
CA GLY A 188 -13.07 12.53 14.63
C GLY A 188 -12.02 13.53 14.14
N ASN A 189 -10.83 13.05 13.76
CA ASN A 189 -9.79 13.88 13.15
C ASN A 189 -9.94 13.96 11.63
N ASP A 190 -9.68 15.14 11.06
CA ASP A 190 -9.62 15.35 9.61
C ASP A 190 -8.37 14.71 8.98
N ILE A 191 -7.31 14.54 9.77
CA ILE A 191 -6.06 13.88 9.40
C ILE A 191 -5.62 13.00 10.56
N VAL A 192 -5.34 11.73 10.27
CA VAL A 192 -4.75 10.79 11.20
C VAL A 192 -3.23 10.95 11.17
N ASN A 193 -2.70 11.72 12.13
CA ASN A 193 -1.27 11.97 12.25
C ASN A 193 -0.53 10.73 12.78
N PHE A 194 0.48 10.28 12.04
CA PHE A 194 1.34 9.15 12.41
C PHE A 194 2.16 9.35 13.70
N ASN A 195 2.33 10.59 14.16
CA ASN A 195 3.00 10.91 15.43
C ASN A 195 2.03 11.00 16.62
N ASP A 196 0.72 10.91 16.40
CA ASP A 196 -0.23 10.88 17.51
C ASP A 196 -0.06 9.55 18.27
N PRO A 197 0.25 9.56 19.59
CA PRO A 197 0.38 8.33 20.37
C PRO A 197 -0.91 7.49 20.41
N ASN A 198 -2.07 8.10 20.13
CA ASN A 198 -3.39 7.48 20.05
C ASN A 198 -3.83 7.21 18.60
N SER A 199 -2.95 7.45 17.62
CA SER A 199 -3.25 7.15 16.22
C SER A 199 -3.73 5.71 16.09
N THR A 200 -4.65 5.47 15.18
CA THR A 200 -5.17 4.13 14.88
C THR A 200 -4.43 3.46 13.73
N VAL A 201 -3.59 4.23 13.03
CA VAL A 201 -2.73 3.79 11.93
C VAL A 201 -1.41 4.55 11.93
N VAL A 202 -0.32 3.87 11.62
CA VAL A 202 0.99 4.50 11.43
C VAL A 202 1.64 3.96 10.16
N CYS A 203 2.21 4.84 9.34
CA CYS A 203 3.03 4.41 8.20
C CYS A 203 4.44 4.02 8.68
N THR A 204 4.82 2.77 8.42
CA THR A 204 6.07 2.14 8.86
C THR A 204 7.04 1.85 7.74
N GLY A 205 6.61 2.02 6.49
CA GLY A 205 7.51 1.90 5.34
C GLY A 205 6.85 2.33 4.03
N LEU A 206 7.69 2.49 3.03
CA LEU A 206 7.30 2.66 1.64
C LEU A 206 7.63 1.38 0.89
N MET A 207 6.62 0.75 0.31
CA MET A 207 6.80 -0.38 -0.61
C MET A 207 6.87 0.19 -2.02
N VAL A 208 7.94 -0.10 -2.74
CA VAL A 208 8.17 0.35 -4.11
C VAL A 208 8.29 -0.88 -5.00
N ARG A 209 7.61 -0.85 -6.14
CA ARG A 209 7.77 -1.84 -7.20
C ARG A 209 8.20 -1.13 -8.46
N VAL A 210 9.25 -1.64 -9.07
CA VAL A 210 9.74 -1.21 -10.38
C VAL A 210 9.61 -2.39 -11.33
N THR A 211 9.17 -2.14 -12.56
CA THR A 211 8.99 -3.20 -13.59
C THR A 211 9.43 -2.70 -14.97
N ASP A 212 9.92 -3.62 -15.79
CA ASP A 212 10.32 -3.29 -17.18
C ASP A 212 9.10 -3.12 -18.11
N ASN A 213 8.00 -3.80 -17.78
CA ASN A 213 6.73 -3.71 -18.49
C ASN A 213 5.66 -3.11 -17.59
N HIS A 214 4.52 -2.72 -18.18
CA HIS A 214 3.40 -2.19 -17.42
C HIS A 214 2.94 -3.20 -16.33
N PRO A 215 2.78 -2.79 -15.05
CA PRO A 215 2.44 -3.69 -13.94
C PRO A 215 1.14 -4.48 -14.10
N GLY A 216 0.24 -4.03 -14.98
CA GLY A 216 -0.97 -4.79 -15.34
C GLY A 216 -0.69 -6.12 -16.04
N LEU A 217 0.51 -6.31 -16.59
CA LEU A 217 0.93 -7.57 -17.22
C LEU A 217 1.47 -8.59 -16.21
N LEU A 218 1.68 -8.20 -14.96
CA LEU A 218 2.14 -9.12 -13.91
C LEU A 218 1.08 -10.21 -13.63
N ARG A 219 1.53 -11.38 -13.18
CA ARG A 219 0.63 -12.50 -12.87
C ARG A 219 -0.35 -12.16 -11.75
N GLU A 220 0.14 -11.49 -10.71
CA GLU A 220 -0.67 -11.04 -9.57
C GLU A 220 -1.65 -9.91 -9.94
N SER A 221 -1.46 -9.25 -11.08
CA SER A 221 -2.31 -8.16 -11.56
C SER A 221 -3.41 -8.64 -12.52
N GLN A 222 -3.45 -9.94 -12.87
CA GLN A 222 -4.40 -10.45 -13.87
C GLN A 222 -5.87 -10.29 -13.47
N TRP A 223 -6.18 -10.18 -12.18
CA TRP A 223 -7.54 -9.92 -11.72
C TRP A 223 -7.99 -8.48 -11.99
N TRP A 224 -7.09 -7.53 -12.25
CA TRP A 224 -7.44 -6.12 -12.51
C TRP A 224 -8.45 -6.04 -13.65
N TYR A 225 -8.29 -6.87 -14.68
CA TYR A 225 -9.18 -6.99 -15.84
C TYR A 225 -10.61 -7.48 -15.51
N SER A 226 -10.82 -8.00 -14.30
CA SER A 226 -12.13 -8.44 -13.80
C SER A 226 -12.79 -7.43 -12.85
N GLY A 227 -12.04 -6.42 -12.40
CA GLY A 227 -12.52 -5.36 -11.51
C GLY A 227 -12.94 -4.10 -12.28
N HIS A 228 -13.11 -3.00 -11.55
CA HIS A 228 -13.50 -1.69 -12.05
C HIS A 228 -12.37 -1.05 -12.86
N LEU A 229 -12.15 -1.58 -14.06
CA LEU A 229 -11.57 -0.86 -15.18
C LEU A 229 -12.77 -0.37 -15.98
N CYS A 230 -13.02 0.93 -15.98
CA CYS A 230 -14.13 1.56 -16.71
C CYS A 230 -14.23 1.04 -18.16
N GLY A 231 -15.48 0.81 -18.61
CA GLY A 231 -15.82 0.07 -19.84
C GLY A 231 -15.52 0.76 -21.17
N ASP A 232 -14.70 1.80 -21.18
CA ASP A 232 -14.24 2.46 -22.39
C ASP A 232 -12.76 2.23 -22.60
N LYS A 233 -12.33 2.20 -23.87
CA LYS A 233 -11.02 1.79 -24.42
C LYS A 233 -9.77 2.34 -23.69
N THR A 234 -9.94 3.30 -22.79
CA THR A 234 -8.95 3.81 -21.85
C THR A 234 -9.46 3.61 -20.41
N CYS A 235 -8.90 2.67 -19.66
CA CYS A 235 -9.14 2.66 -18.21
C CYS A 235 -8.50 3.92 -17.62
N CYS A 236 -9.29 4.79 -16.98
CA CYS A 236 -8.81 6.06 -16.42
C CYS A 236 -7.73 5.90 -15.35
N PHE A 237 -7.53 4.68 -14.83
CA PHE A 237 -6.56 4.38 -13.79
C PHE A 237 -5.31 3.64 -14.30
N LEU A 238 -5.36 2.96 -15.46
CA LEU A 238 -4.19 2.22 -15.96
C LEU A 238 -3.03 3.13 -16.38
N GLY A 239 -3.29 4.39 -16.73
CA GLY A 239 -2.26 5.28 -17.26
C GLY A 239 -1.72 4.86 -18.63
N VAL A 240 -2.34 3.87 -19.27
CA VAL A 240 -2.05 3.37 -20.62
C VAL A 240 -3.35 2.97 -21.32
N ASP A 241 -3.36 3.00 -22.66
CA ASP A 241 -4.47 2.49 -23.46
C ASP A 241 -4.69 0.99 -23.19
N TYR A 242 -5.96 0.61 -22.99
CA TYR A 242 -6.30 -0.76 -22.63
C TYR A 242 -6.00 -1.75 -23.77
N ASN A 243 -6.25 -1.35 -25.01
CA ASN A 243 -6.01 -2.23 -26.16
C ASN A 243 -4.51 -2.44 -26.37
N GLU A 244 -3.69 -1.41 -26.16
CA GLU A 244 -2.24 -1.53 -26.18
C GLU A 244 -1.73 -2.50 -25.11
N LEU A 245 -2.24 -2.38 -23.89
CA LEU A 245 -1.91 -3.32 -22.82
C LEU A 245 -2.33 -4.76 -23.16
N MET A 246 -3.52 -4.95 -23.77
CA MET A 246 -3.98 -6.28 -24.21
C MET A 246 -3.12 -6.85 -25.34
N LYS A 247 -2.65 -6.03 -26.30
CA LYS A 247 -1.72 -6.48 -27.35
C LYS A 247 -0.41 -6.97 -26.75
N GLN A 248 0.14 -6.28 -25.74
CA GLN A 248 1.35 -6.70 -25.06
C GLN A 248 1.15 -8.02 -24.31
N LYS A 249 0.00 -8.19 -23.65
CA LYS A 249 -0.38 -9.45 -22.97
C LYS A 249 -0.35 -10.65 -23.93
N PHE A 250 -0.90 -10.52 -25.13
CA PHE A 250 -0.95 -11.63 -26.10
C PHE A 250 0.39 -11.92 -26.80
N LYS A 251 1.34 -10.98 -26.80
CA LYS A 251 2.68 -11.17 -27.37
C LYS A 251 3.64 -11.96 -26.49
N GLY A 252 3.22 -12.37 -25.29
CA GLY A 252 4.02 -13.22 -24.41
C GLY A 252 5.23 -12.50 -23.80
N TYR A 253 5.19 -11.17 -23.63
CA TYR A 253 6.22 -10.45 -22.90
C TYR A 253 6.30 -11.00 -21.47
N GLY A 254 7.35 -11.80 -21.24
CA GLY A 254 7.59 -12.50 -19.99
C GLY A 254 7.81 -11.56 -18.82
N MET A 255 7.46 -12.06 -17.64
CA MET A 255 7.61 -11.37 -16.36
C MET A 255 9.08 -11.04 -16.12
N ILE A 256 9.40 -9.76 -15.99
CA ILE A 256 10.71 -9.33 -15.51
C ILE A 256 10.44 -8.37 -14.35
N TYR A 257 10.57 -8.91 -13.14
CA TYR A 257 10.99 -8.07 -12.04
C TYR A 257 12.37 -7.55 -12.38
N THR A 258 12.65 -6.26 -12.12
CA THR A 258 13.94 -5.64 -12.46
C THR A 258 15.12 -6.57 -12.15
N ASN A 259 16.17 -6.57 -13.00
CA ASN A 259 17.36 -7.43 -12.90
C ASN A 259 17.93 -7.63 -11.48
N LYS A 260 17.73 -6.69 -10.55
CA LYS A 260 18.03 -6.86 -9.11
C LYS A 260 17.47 -8.15 -8.48
N LEU A 261 16.29 -8.63 -8.91
CA LEU A 261 15.71 -9.89 -8.40
C LEU A 261 16.33 -11.14 -9.07
N ASN A 262 16.94 -10.99 -10.25
CA ASN A 262 17.59 -12.08 -10.99
C ASN A 262 19.10 -12.20 -10.73
N GLU A 263 19.75 -11.16 -10.17
CA GLU A 263 21.17 -11.18 -9.79
C GLU A 263 21.51 -12.20 -8.68
N GLY A 264 20.51 -12.88 -8.09
CA GLY A 264 20.68 -14.00 -7.16
C GLY A 264 20.47 -15.39 -7.77
N ILE A 265 20.26 -15.49 -9.09
CA ILE A 265 20.10 -16.75 -9.84
C ILE A 265 21.25 -16.88 -10.85
N SER A 266 22.48 -16.92 -10.36
CA SER A 266 23.61 -17.48 -11.09
C SER A 266 24.13 -18.67 -10.29
N THR A 267 23.88 -19.87 -10.83
CA THR A 267 24.52 -21.13 -10.43
C THR A 267 26.03 -21.04 -10.54
#